data_AF-A0A3D2S093-F1
#
_entry.id   AF-A0A3D2S093-F1
#
_cell.length_a   1.000
_cell.length_b   1.000
_cell.length_c   1.000
_cell.angle_alpha   90.00
_cell.angle_beta   90.00
_cell.angle_gamma   90.00
#
_symmetry.space_group_name_H-M   'P 1'
#
loop_
_entity.id
_entity.type
_entity.pdbx_description
1 polymer ?
#
loop_
_entity_poly.entity_id
_entity_poly.type
_entity_poly.pdbx_seq_one_letter_code
_entity_poly.pdbx_strand_id
1 'polypeptide(L)'
;RQTLESTGLGYQHEIDMLRMARDLDMLTIGYAFNEKDTEQLLEAATPDIFIFHAGITQGGTTGYTEGRSLEEMAIRSQAHYEIAKQICPDAIRLAHGAALVSPEDAQYMLDRTDCHGVQLGSSIERIAIESPLEERAASFKAVCFSANAK
;
A
#
# COMPACT_ATOMS: atom_id res chain seq x y z
N ARG A 1 -17.22 -5.91 0.94
CA ARG A 1 -17.15 -6.31 -0.49
C ARG A 1 -18.42 -7.02 -0.96
N GLN A 2 -18.90 -8.07 -0.29
CA GLN A 2 -20.13 -8.81 -0.70
C GLN A 2 -21.35 -7.93 -1.00
N THR A 3 -21.61 -6.88 -0.21
CA THR A 3 -22.71 -5.95 -0.48
C THR A 3 -22.56 -5.23 -1.82
N LEU A 4 -21.36 -4.75 -2.16
CA LEU A 4 -21.09 -4.09 -3.44
C LEU A 4 -21.19 -5.05 -4.62
N GLU A 5 -20.70 -6.28 -4.46
CA GLU A 5 -20.85 -7.34 -5.46
C GLU A 5 -22.34 -7.62 -5.75
N SER A 6 -23.18 -7.70 -4.70
CA SER A 6 -24.61 -7.96 -4.86
C SER A 6 -25.39 -6.83 -5.55
N THR A 7 -24.84 -5.62 -5.58
CA THR A 7 -25.44 -4.45 -6.25
C THR A 7 -24.88 -4.20 -7.64
N GLY A 8 -24.00 -5.08 -8.15
CA GLY A 8 -23.32 -4.88 -9.43
C GLY A 8 -22.26 -3.77 -9.40
N LEU A 9 -21.69 -3.45 -8.24
CA LEU A 9 -20.54 -2.55 -8.09
C LEU A 9 -19.30 -3.35 -7.64
N GLY A 10 -19.13 -4.50 -8.28
CA GLY A 10 -18.13 -5.49 -7.92
C GLY A 10 -16.74 -5.21 -8.48
N TYR A 11 -15.77 -6.00 -8.03
CA TYR A 11 -14.35 -5.90 -8.43
C TYR A 11 -14.13 -6.06 -9.94
N GLN A 12 -15.04 -6.73 -10.65
CA GLN A 12 -14.96 -6.87 -12.10
C GLN A 12 -14.91 -5.50 -12.82
N HIS A 13 -15.57 -4.46 -12.28
CA HIS A 13 -15.50 -3.13 -12.86
C HIS A 13 -14.12 -2.50 -12.75
N GLU A 14 -13.37 -2.77 -11.67
CA GLU A 14 -11.98 -2.34 -11.53
C GLU A 14 -11.10 -3.03 -12.57
N ILE A 15 -11.31 -4.34 -12.79
CA ILE A 15 -10.58 -5.13 -13.80
C ILE A 15 -10.88 -4.60 -15.22
N ASP A 16 -12.14 -4.38 -15.56
CA ASP A 16 -12.54 -3.90 -16.88
C ASP A 16 -11.96 -2.50 -17.16
N MET A 17 -11.89 -1.65 -16.13
CA MET A 17 -11.26 -0.34 -16.21
C MET A 17 -9.75 -0.44 -16.48
N LEU A 18 -9.04 -1.35 -15.81
CA LEU A 18 -7.61 -1.58 -16.06
C LEU A 18 -7.36 -2.12 -17.47
N ARG A 19 -8.21 -3.02 -17.98
CA ARG A 19 -8.13 -3.53 -19.35
C ARG A 19 -8.27 -2.40 -20.37
N MET A 20 -9.27 -1.54 -20.18
CA MET A 20 -9.48 -0.38 -21.05
C MET A 20 -8.30 0.60 -21.00
N ALA A 21 -7.72 0.84 -19.81
CA ALA A 21 -6.55 1.69 -19.67
C ALA A 21 -5.33 1.13 -20.43
N ARG A 22 -5.12 -0.19 -20.38
CA ARG A 22 -4.06 -0.84 -21.17
C ARG A 22 -4.33 -0.75 -22.68
N ASP A 23 -5.57 -0.96 -23.13
CA ASP A 23 -5.92 -0.82 -24.56
C ASP A 23 -5.63 0.61 -25.09
N LEU A 24 -5.57 1.59 -24.18
CA LEU A 24 -5.20 2.98 -24.42
C LEU A 24 -3.70 3.28 -24.20
N ASP A 25 -2.86 2.26 -24.05
CA ASP A 25 -1.40 2.38 -23.80
C ASP A 25 -1.04 3.16 -22.52
N MET A 26 -1.91 3.10 -21.51
CA MET A 26 -1.62 3.66 -20.19
C MET A 26 -0.91 2.63 -19.30
N LEU A 27 0.02 3.09 -18.46
CA LEU A 27 0.57 2.28 -17.38
C LEU A 27 -0.55 1.89 -16.41
N THR A 28 -0.64 0.60 -16.10
CA THR A 28 -1.67 0.02 -15.22
C THR A 28 -1.08 -0.51 -13.92
N ILE A 29 -1.73 -0.18 -12.80
CA ILE A 29 -1.37 -0.68 -11.47
C ILE A 29 -2.60 -1.38 -10.88
N GLY A 30 -2.52 -2.69 -10.72
CA GLY A 30 -3.62 -3.50 -10.23
C GLY A 30 -3.44 -3.91 -8.77
N TYR A 31 -4.49 -3.75 -7.96
CA TYR A 31 -4.52 -4.14 -6.56
C TYR A 31 -5.42 -5.34 -6.32
N ALA A 32 -4.87 -6.44 -5.80
CA ALA A 32 -5.65 -7.58 -5.32
C ALA A 32 -5.65 -7.67 -3.79
N PHE A 33 -6.68 -8.31 -3.22
CA PHE A 33 -6.90 -8.31 -1.76
C PHE A 33 -6.97 -9.72 -1.18
N ASN A 34 -7.05 -10.74 -2.04
CA ASN A 34 -7.03 -12.15 -1.70
C ASN A 34 -6.56 -12.96 -2.93
N GLU A 35 -6.46 -14.28 -2.77
CA GLU A 35 -6.00 -15.21 -3.79
C GLU A 35 -6.86 -15.17 -5.05
N LYS A 36 -8.19 -15.25 -4.90
CA LYS A 36 -9.13 -15.17 -6.02
C LYS A 36 -9.01 -13.85 -6.79
N ASP A 37 -8.92 -12.72 -6.08
CA ASP A 37 -8.74 -11.41 -6.71
C ASP A 37 -7.41 -11.34 -7.47
N THR A 38 -6.38 -12.03 -6.98
CA THR A 38 -5.04 -12.06 -7.58
C THR A 38 -5.05 -12.82 -8.89
N GLU A 39 -5.59 -14.04 -8.88
CA GLU A 39 -5.78 -14.83 -10.10
C GLU A 39 -6.61 -14.05 -11.12
N GLN A 40 -7.79 -13.57 -10.72
CA GLN A 40 -8.70 -12.87 -11.62
C GLN A 40 -8.09 -11.59 -12.22
N LEU A 41 -7.39 -10.79 -11.42
CA LEU A 41 -6.73 -9.58 -11.88
C LEU A 41 -5.60 -9.88 -12.87
N LEU A 42 -4.75 -10.84 -12.53
CA LEU A 42 -3.57 -11.16 -13.34
C LEU A 42 -3.95 -11.85 -14.65
N GLU A 43 -4.95 -12.73 -14.65
CA GLU A 43 -5.44 -13.40 -15.86
C GLU A 43 -6.18 -12.43 -16.79
N ALA A 44 -7.04 -11.57 -16.23
CA ALA A 44 -7.94 -10.76 -17.06
C ALA A 44 -7.37 -9.40 -17.43
N ALA A 45 -6.68 -8.72 -16.50
CA ALA A 45 -6.16 -7.37 -16.72
C ALA A 45 -4.64 -7.32 -16.92
N THR A 46 -3.89 -8.37 -16.56
CA THR A 46 -2.44 -8.54 -16.77
C THR A 46 -1.55 -7.33 -16.37
N PRO A 47 -1.86 -6.55 -15.32
CA PRO A 47 -1.34 -5.18 -15.13
C PRO A 47 0.19 -5.06 -15.16
N ASP A 48 0.71 -3.89 -15.54
CA ASP A 48 2.17 -3.65 -15.59
C ASP A 48 2.80 -3.72 -14.19
N ILE A 49 2.06 -3.26 -13.19
CA ILE A 49 2.41 -3.35 -11.78
C ILE A 49 1.32 -4.11 -11.02
N PHE A 50 1.72 -5.15 -10.31
CA PHE A 50 0.86 -5.91 -9.41
C PHE A 50 1.15 -5.57 -7.95
N ILE A 51 0.09 -5.32 -7.19
CA ILE A 51 0.16 -5.08 -5.75
C ILE A 51 -0.84 -5.98 -5.03
N PHE A 52 -0.34 -6.79 -4.11
CA PHE A 52 -1.20 -7.40 -3.09
C PHE A 52 -1.39 -6.39 -1.95
N HIS A 53 -2.62 -5.92 -1.77
CA HIS A 53 -2.96 -4.97 -0.72
C HIS A 53 -3.04 -5.71 0.64
N ALA A 54 -1.95 -5.68 1.41
CA ALA A 54 -1.84 -6.48 2.63
C ALA A 54 -2.79 -6.06 3.78
N GLY A 55 -3.38 -4.88 3.68
CA GLY A 55 -4.36 -4.35 4.64
C GLY A 55 -4.18 -2.84 4.83
N ILE A 56 -5.06 -2.23 5.62
CA ILE A 56 -4.96 -0.79 5.92
C ILE A 56 -3.69 -0.52 6.72
N THR A 57 -2.95 0.53 6.32
CA THR A 57 -1.68 0.92 6.96
C THR A 57 -1.90 1.39 8.40
N GLN A 58 -1.12 0.86 9.34
CA GLN A 58 -1.16 1.24 10.75
C GLN A 58 -0.48 2.59 11.00
N GLY A 59 -0.87 3.28 12.08
CA GLY A 59 -0.11 4.41 12.63
C GLY A 59 -0.55 5.83 12.22
N GLY A 60 0.12 6.81 12.84
CA GLY A 60 -0.27 8.22 12.87
C GLY A 60 -1.46 8.51 13.80
N THR A 61 -1.77 9.79 13.99
CA THR A 61 -2.75 10.28 14.98
C THR A 61 -4.19 9.82 14.76
N THR A 62 -4.54 9.42 13.54
CA THR A 62 -5.86 8.91 13.13
C THR A 62 -5.82 7.46 12.61
N GLY A 63 -4.69 6.77 12.79
CA GLY A 63 -4.42 5.46 12.20
C GLY A 63 -5.25 4.31 12.75
N TYR A 64 -5.40 3.26 11.94
CA TYR A 64 -6.00 1.99 12.35
C TYR A 64 -5.09 1.26 13.35
N THR A 65 -5.64 0.85 14.50
CA THR A 65 -4.88 0.25 15.61
C THR A 65 -4.82 -1.28 15.58
N GLU A 66 -5.60 -1.93 14.70
CA GLU A 66 -5.70 -3.39 14.60
C GLU A 66 -5.07 -3.91 13.31
N GLY A 67 -3.79 -3.64 13.07
CA GLY A 67 -3.11 -4.20 11.91
C GLY A 67 -2.34 -5.49 12.23
N ARG A 68 -2.05 -6.24 11.17
CA ARG A 68 -1.24 -7.45 11.20
C ARG A 68 0.24 -7.13 11.31
N SER A 69 1.05 -8.10 11.75
CA SER A 69 2.49 -7.95 11.83
C SER A 69 3.14 -7.84 10.44
N LEU A 70 4.35 -7.29 10.39
CA LEU A 70 5.14 -7.22 9.15
C LEU A 70 5.50 -8.60 8.62
N GLU A 71 5.73 -9.58 9.50
CA GLU A 71 5.98 -10.97 9.14
C GLU A 71 4.75 -11.60 8.45
N GLU A 72 3.56 -11.42 9.02
CA GLU A 72 2.32 -11.90 8.40
C GLU A 72 2.05 -11.22 7.05
N MET A 73 2.37 -9.93 6.93
CA MET A 73 2.33 -9.21 5.65
C MET A 73 3.29 -9.82 4.64
N ALA A 74 4.52 -10.13 5.01
CA ALA A 74 5.52 -10.74 4.12
C ALA A 74 5.06 -12.13 3.63
N ILE A 75 4.62 -13.00 4.54
CA ILE A 75 4.12 -14.35 4.21
C ILE A 75 2.97 -14.28 3.20
N ARG A 76 1.98 -13.42 3.46
CA ARG A 76 0.82 -13.26 2.58
C ARG A 76 1.23 -12.66 1.24
N SER A 77 2.06 -11.63 1.23
CA SER A 77 2.52 -11.00 -0.01
C SER A 77 3.28 -12.00 -0.88
N GLN A 78 4.17 -12.80 -0.27
CA GLN A 78 4.91 -13.83 -0.98
C GLN A 78 3.99 -14.87 -1.62
N ALA A 79 2.96 -15.34 -0.92
CA ALA A 79 2.00 -16.29 -1.48
C ALA A 79 1.34 -15.76 -2.78
N HIS A 80 1.00 -14.47 -2.83
CA HIS A 80 0.44 -13.85 -4.03
C HIS A 80 1.50 -13.57 -5.10
N TYR A 81 2.75 -13.31 -4.72
CA TYR A 81 3.85 -13.18 -5.67
C TYR A 81 4.20 -14.50 -6.36
N GLU A 82 4.02 -15.65 -5.70
CA GLU A 82 4.13 -16.96 -6.35
C GLU A 82 3.09 -17.12 -7.46
N ILE A 83 1.83 -16.73 -7.21
CA ILE A 83 0.77 -16.74 -8.21
C ILE A 83 1.11 -15.77 -9.36
N ALA A 84 1.58 -14.57 -9.03
CA ALA A 84 2.00 -13.58 -10.02
C ALA A 84 3.11 -14.10 -10.94
N LYS A 85 4.13 -14.78 -10.41
CA LYS A 85 5.19 -15.40 -11.22
C LYS A 85 4.67 -16.46 -12.19
N GLN A 86 3.58 -17.16 -11.84
CA GLN A 86 3.01 -18.20 -12.69
C GLN A 86 2.13 -17.62 -13.80
N ILE A 87 1.32 -16.60 -13.49
CA ILE A 87 0.31 -16.07 -14.42
C ILE A 87 0.85 -14.90 -15.25
N CYS A 88 1.60 -13.98 -14.63
CA CYS A 88 2.08 -12.75 -15.25
C CYS A 88 3.51 -12.44 -14.79
N PRO A 89 4.53 -13.22 -15.25
CA PRO A 89 5.89 -13.14 -14.73
C PRO A 89 6.57 -11.78 -14.95
N ASP A 90 6.14 -11.03 -15.96
CA ASP A 90 6.73 -9.73 -16.31
C ASP A 90 6.17 -8.57 -15.47
N ALA A 91 5.10 -8.79 -14.70
CA ALA A 91 4.52 -7.75 -13.86
C ALA A 91 5.49 -7.31 -12.75
N ILE A 92 5.64 -6.00 -12.57
CA ILE A 92 6.41 -5.45 -11.46
C ILE A 92 5.61 -5.63 -10.17
N ARG A 93 6.17 -6.35 -9.20
CA ARG A 93 5.50 -6.66 -7.93
C ARG A 93 5.94 -5.65 -6.86
N LEU A 94 5.02 -4.86 -6.31
CA LEU A 94 5.35 -3.91 -5.24
C LEU A 94 4.61 -4.28 -3.95
N ALA A 95 5.31 -4.21 -2.83
CA ALA A 95 4.72 -4.40 -1.51
C ALA A 95 3.97 -3.14 -1.05
N HIS A 96 2.79 -3.34 -0.46
CA HIS A 96 1.94 -2.26 0.04
C HIS A 96 1.08 -2.68 1.24
N GLY A 97 0.86 -1.73 2.16
CA GLY A 97 -0.16 -1.79 3.20
C GLY A 97 0.35 -2.13 4.60
N ALA A 98 -0.61 -2.36 5.50
CA ALA A 98 -0.44 -2.87 6.87
C ALA A 98 0.69 -2.22 7.70
N ALA A 99 1.85 -2.85 7.78
CA ALA A 99 2.93 -2.46 8.67
C ALA A 99 4.06 -1.69 7.95
N LEU A 100 3.89 -1.36 6.67
CA LEU A 100 4.93 -0.74 5.86
C LEU A 100 5.01 0.79 6.06
N VAL A 101 5.57 1.20 7.21
CA VAL A 101 5.56 2.61 7.65
C VAL A 101 6.93 3.26 7.69
N SER A 102 8.00 2.47 7.74
CA SER A 102 9.38 2.93 7.82
C SER A 102 10.26 2.34 6.69
N PRO A 103 11.42 2.95 6.41
CA PRO A 103 12.42 2.36 5.52
C PRO A 103 12.87 0.96 5.95
N GLU A 104 12.97 0.70 7.25
CA GLU A 104 13.34 -0.61 7.80
C GLU A 104 12.31 -1.68 7.46
N ASP A 105 11.02 -1.33 7.48
CA ASP A 105 9.95 -2.24 7.06
C ASP A 105 10.04 -2.56 5.56
N ALA A 106 10.40 -1.55 4.75
CA ALA A 106 10.62 -1.74 3.32
C ALA A 106 11.80 -2.68 3.05
N GLN A 107 12.91 -2.52 3.79
CA GLN A 107 14.05 -3.43 3.70
C GLN A 107 13.65 -4.85 4.08
N TYR A 108 12.88 -5.02 5.16
CA TYR A 108 12.41 -6.34 5.59
C TYR A 108 11.60 -7.05 4.49
N MET A 109 10.73 -6.32 3.76
CA MET A 109 9.95 -6.87 2.65
C MET A 109 10.84 -7.29 1.48
N LEU A 110 11.83 -6.46 1.12
CA LEU A 110 12.80 -6.78 0.07
C LEU A 110 13.65 -8.01 0.41
N ASP A 111 14.01 -8.19 1.69
CA ASP A 111 14.85 -9.31 2.14
C ASP A 111 14.10 -10.66 2.20
N ARG A 112 12.76 -10.64 2.29
CA ARG A 112 11.95 -11.82 2.65
C ARG A 112 10.87 -12.16 1.63
N THR A 113 10.72 -11.37 0.59
CA THR A 113 9.73 -11.60 -0.46
C THR A 113 10.31 -11.29 -1.83
N ASP A 114 9.64 -11.75 -2.87
CA ASP A 114 10.04 -11.48 -4.26
C ASP A 114 9.51 -10.14 -4.79
N CYS A 115 9.23 -9.16 -3.93
CA CYS A 115 8.86 -7.84 -4.41
C CYS A 115 10.06 -7.16 -5.10
N HIS A 116 9.76 -6.30 -6.06
CA HIS A 116 10.73 -5.45 -6.75
C HIS A 116 10.85 -4.06 -6.11
N GLY A 117 10.05 -3.77 -5.08
CA GLY A 117 9.98 -2.46 -4.44
C GLY A 117 8.76 -2.32 -3.52
N VAL A 118 8.51 -1.08 -3.13
CA VAL A 118 7.39 -0.70 -2.24
C VAL A 118 6.57 0.42 -2.85
N GLN A 119 5.25 0.40 -2.63
CA GLN A 119 4.37 1.52 -2.93
C GLN A 119 3.85 2.11 -1.61
N LEU A 120 4.13 3.39 -1.39
CA LEU A 120 3.84 4.10 -0.15
C LEU A 120 2.78 5.18 -0.39
N GLY A 121 1.96 5.44 0.63
CA GLY A 121 0.97 6.52 0.67
C GLY A 121 1.06 7.25 2.01
N SER A 122 0.21 6.86 2.97
CA SER A 122 0.17 7.46 4.31
C SER A 122 1.53 7.54 5.03
N SER A 123 2.42 6.58 4.83
CA SER A 123 3.74 6.57 5.47
C SER A 123 4.64 7.73 5.01
N ILE A 124 4.56 8.13 3.74
CA ILE A 124 5.40 9.21 3.19
C ILE A 124 4.70 10.58 3.19
N GLU A 125 3.36 10.61 3.17
CA GLU A 125 2.61 11.87 3.09
C GLU A 125 2.02 12.35 4.42
N ARG A 126 1.57 11.42 5.28
CA ARG A 126 0.87 11.73 6.53
C ARG A 126 1.79 11.55 7.73
N ILE A 127 2.29 10.33 7.92
CA ILE A 127 3.13 9.98 9.08
C ILE A 127 4.45 10.77 9.07
N ALA A 128 5.06 10.94 7.89
CA ALA A 128 6.29 11.72 7.75
C ALA A 128 6.13 13.22 8.09
N ILE A 129 4.91 13.75 8.09
CA ILE A 129 4.64 15.18 8.31
C ILE A 129 4.05 15.44 9.69
N GLU A 130 3.23 14.53 10.23
CA GLU A 130 2.52 14.71 11.51
C GLU A 130 3.48 15.08 12.66
N SER A 131 4.50 14.26 12.92
CA SER A 131 5.42 14.51 14.06
C SER A 131 6.26 15.78 13.89
N PRO A 132 6.97 16.01 12.75
CA PRO A 132 7.75 17.23 12.59
C PRO A 132 6.90 18.52 12.68
N LEU A 133 5.65 18.47 12.22
CA LEU A 133 4.73 19.60 12.32
C LEU A 133 4.32 19.87 13.77
N GLU A 134 3.97 18.83 14.52
CA GLU A 134 3.62 18.93 15.94
C GLU A 134 4.78 19.48 16.76
N GLU A 135 5.99 18.94 16.57
CA GLU A 135 7.21 19.39 17.23
C GLU A 135 7.53 20.86 16.93
N ARG A 136 7.37 21.27 15.66
CA ARG A 136 7.57 22.66 15.25
C ARG A 136 6.55 23.59 15.93
N ALA A 137 5.28 23.21 15.95
CA ALA A 137 4.23 24.00 16.59
C ALA A 137 4.45 24.10 18.10
N ALA A 138 4.83 23.00 18.76
CA ALA A 138 5.17 22.98 20.18
C ALA A 138 6.36 23.90 20.49
N SER A 139 7.39 23.89 19.63
CA SER A 139 8.57 24.76 19.77
C SER A 139 8.21 26.24 19.74
N PHE A 140 7.31 26.67 18.85
CA PHE A 140 6.84 28.07 18.82
C PHE A 140 6.00 28.45 20.04
N LYS A 141 5.16 27.53 20.54
CA LYS A 141 4.35 27.76 21.75
C LYS A 141 5.20 27.89 23.01
N ALA A 142 6.42 27.32 23.03
CA ALA A 142 7.32 27.38 24.17
C ALA A 142 8.12 28.68 24.27
N VAL A 143 8.09 29.56 23.25
CA VAL A 143 8.80 30.84 23.29
C VAL A 143 8.20 31.75 24.35
N CYS A 144 9.05 32.36 25.18
CA CYS A 144 8.66 33.35 26.18
C CYS A 144 9.58 34.58 26.14
N PHE A 145 9.13 35.69 26.71
CA PHE A 145 9.97 36.87 26.88
C PHE A 145 11.10 36.57 27.86
N SER A 146 12.32 36.98 27.51
CA SER A 146 13.43 37.00 28.47
C SER A 146 13.26 38.13 29.49
N ALA A 147 13.90 38.02 30.65
CA ALA A 147 13.80 39.00 31.74
C ALA A 147 14.18 40.45 31.35
N ASN A 148 14.93 40.62 30.24
CA ASN A 148 15.33 41.92 29.69
C ASN A 148 14.76 42.16 28.28
N ALA A 149 13.59 41.59 27.96
CA ALA A 149 12.91 41.90 26.71
C ALA A 149 12.63 43.42 26.63
N LYS A 150 12.90 44.01 25.45
CA LYS A 150 12.76 45.45 25.18
C LYS A 150 11.33 45.95 25.33
#